data_AF-A0A0C1GHQ4-F1
#
_entry.id   AF-A0A0C1GHQ4-F1
#
_cell.length_a   1.000
_cell.length_b   1.000
_cell.length_c   1.000
_cell.angle_alpha   90.00
_cell.angle_beta   90.00
_cell.angle_gamma   90.00
#
_symmetry.space_group_name_H-M   'P 1'
#
loop_
_entity.id
_entity.type
_entity.pdbx_description
1 polymer ?
#
loop_
_entity_poly.entity_id
_entity_poly.type
_entity_poly.pdbx_seq_one_letter_code
_entity_poly.pdbx_strand_id
1 'polypeptide(L)' 'MARYRRNFIAGGTFFFTVKLADPKSRLLVEHIDLLRAAYMDVQKQYPFETVAVCVLPNHIHAI' A
#
# COMPACT_ATOMS: atom_id res chain seq x y z
N MET A 1 -10.77 -20.18 1.16
CA MET A 1 -10.64 -19.32 2.36
C MET A 1 -9.17 -19.25 2.74
N ALA A 2 -8.58 -18.06 2.88
CA ALA A 2 -7.17 -17.95 3.23
C ALA A 2 -6.94 -18.28 4.72
N ARG A 3 -5.88 -19.04 5.03
CA ARG A 3 -5.43 -19.34 6.41
C ARG A 3 -4.18 -18.55 6.80
N TYR A 4 -4.04 -17.36 6.24
CA TYR A 4 -2.87 -16.51 6.46
C TYR A 4 -2.87 -15.95 7.88
N ARG A 5 -1.73 -16.03 8.57
CA ARG A 5 -1.48 -15.43 9.89
C ARG A 5 -0.55 -14.23 9.73
N ARG A 6 -1.00 -13.06 10.19
CA ARG A 6 -0.15 -11.85 10.24
C ARG A 6 0.99 -12.07 11.23
N ASN A 7 2.20 -11.68 10.82
CA ASN A 7 3.35 -11.63 11.70
C ASN A 7 3.41 -10.24 12.34
N PHE A 8 3.34 -10.17 13.67
CA PHE A 8 3.39 -8.92 14.43
C PHE A 8 4.69 -8.88 15.22
N ILE A 9 5.64 -8.10 14.74
CA ILE A 9 6.96 -7.91 15.37
C ILE A 9 7.19 -6.41 15.47
N ALA A 10 7.49 -5.92 16.67
CA ALA A 10 7.81 -4.51 16.89
C ALA A 10 9.09 -4.14 16.10
N GLY A 11 9.02 -3.05 15.33
CA GLY A 11 10.12 -2.61 14.46
C GLY A 11 10.39 -3.50 13.24
N GLY A 12 9.51 -4.46 12.93
CA GLY A 12 9.66 -5.28 11.73
C GLY A 12 9.42 -4.51 10.43
N THR A 13 10.14 -4.88 9.37
CA THR A 13 9.94 -4.38 8.00
C THR A 13 9.17 -5.40 7.18
N PHE A 14 8.18 -4.97 6.40
CA PHE A 14 7.25 -5.87 5.73
C PHE A 14 7.00 -5.47 4.28
N PHE A 15 6.93 -6.45 3.39
CA PHE A 15 6.48 -6.22 2.02
C PHE A 15 4.96 -6.39 1.90
N PHE A 16 4.31 -5.47 1.22
CA PHE A 16 2.88 -5.49 0.93
C PHE A 16 2.60 -5.47 -0.57
N THR A 17 1.59 -6.25 -0.97
CA THR A 17 0.93 -6.13 -2.27
C THR A 17 -0.52 -5.75 -2.04
N VAL A 18 -0.95 -4.64 -2.62
CA VAL A 18 -2.35 -4.20 -2.63
C VAL A 18 -2.83 -4.16 -4.07
N LYS A 19 -3.94 -4.83 -4.39
CA LYS A 19 -4.50 -4.88 -5.76
C LYS A 19 -5.88 -4.24 -5.76
N LEU A 20 -6.19 -3.50 -6.83
CA LEU A 20 -7.55 -3.10 -7.14
C LEU A 20 -8.40 -4.34 -7.40
N ALA A 21 -9.70 -4.23 -7.08
CA ALA A 21 -10.66 -5.30 -7.34
C ALA A 21 -10.81 -5.58 -8.84
N ASP A 22 -10.80 -4.54 -9.67
CA ASP A 22 -10.76 -4.66 -11.14
C ASP A 22 -9.30 -4.64 -11.65
N PRO A 23 -8.79 -5.75 -12.22
CA PRO A 23 -7.45 -5.81 -12.77
C PRO A 23 -7.23 -4.96 -14.02
N LYS A 24 -8.27 -4.49 -14.71
CA LYS A 24 -8.13 -3.62 -15.89
C LYS A 24 -8.11 -2.14 -15.52
N SER A 25 -8.51 -1.81 -14.30
CA SER A 25 -8.54 -0.45 -13.78
C SER A 25 -7.14 0.18 -13.75
N ARG A 26 -7.09 1.51 -13.90
CA ARG A 26 -5.88 2.32 -13.84
C ARG A 26 -5.95 3.41 -12.77
N LEU A 27 -6.93 3.31 -11.87
CA LEU A 27 -7.27 4.35 -10.90
C LEU A 27 -6.09 4.80 -10.03
N LEU A 28 -5.15 3.90 -9.72
CA LEU A 28 -4.01 4.23 -8.85
C LEU A 28 -3.04 5.22 -9.50
N VAL A 29 -2.91 5.20 -10.83
CA VAL A 29 -2.06 6.15 -11.56
C VAL A 29 -2.85 7.33 -12.11
N GLU A 30 -4.12 7.13 -12.47
CA GLU A 30 -5.01 8.20 -12.95
C GLU A 30 -5.35 9.20 -11.84
N HIS A 31 -5.43 8.74 -10.58
CA HIS A 31 -5.70 9.56 -9.41
C HIS A 31 -4.56 9.49 -8.39
N ILE A 32 -3.32 9.54 -8.88
CA ILE A 32 -2.12 9.43 -8.03
C ILE A 32 -2.09 10.46 -6.89
N ASP A 33 -2.62 11.67 -7.12
CA ASP A 33 -2.65 12.72 -6.09
C ASP A 33 -3.57 12.36 -4.92
N LEU A 34 -4.72 11.72 -5.20
CA LEU A 34 -5.63 11.25 -4.15
C LEU A 34 -4.99 10.11 -3.35
N LEU A 35 -4.30 9.19 -4.03
CA LEU A 35 -3.54 8.12 -3.35
C LEU A 35 -2.46 8.70 -2.44
N ARG A 36 -1.69 9.69 -2.92
CA ARG A 36 -0.63 10.34 -2.14
C ARG A 36 -1.21 11.07 -0.93
N ALA A 37 -2.30 11.81 -1.09
CA ALA A 37 -2.98 12.50 0.00
C ALA A 37 -3.43 11.52 1.08
N ALA A 38 -4.13 10.45 0.70
CA ALA A 38 -4.59 9.41 1.62
C ALA A 38 -3.41 8.72 2.35
N TYR A 39 -2.34 8.41 1.62
CA TYR A 39 -1.12 7.81 2.20
C TYR A 39 -0.48 8.72 3.24
N MET A 40 -0.31 10.01 2.92
CA MET A 40 0.27 10.99 3.83
C MET A 40 -0.60 11.23 5.06
N ASP A 41 -1.92 11.25 4.92
CA ASP A 41 -2.83 11.45 6.05
C ASP A 41 -2.78 10.27 7.02
N VAL A 42 -2.68 9.03 6.51
CA VAL A 42 -2.47 7.84 7.35
C VAL A 42 -1.09 7.86 8.00
N GLN A 43 -0.03 8.22 7.27
CA GLN A 43 1.33 8.29 7.82
C GLN A 43 1.46 9.33 8.96
N LYS A 44 0.70 10.43 8.90
CA LYS A 44 0.64 11.42 10.01
C LYS A 44 -0.02 10.84 11.26
N GLN A 45 -1.08 10.05 11.10
CA GLN A 45 -1.83 9.45 12.22
C GLN A 45 -1.11 8.24 12.81
N TYR A 46 -0.44 7.46 11.96
CA TYR A 46 0.28 6.25 12.29
C TYR A 46 1.67 6.35 11.68
N PRO A 47 2.66 6.90 12.41
CA PRO A 47 4.01 7.06 11.89
C PRO A 47 4.63 5.72 11.47
N PHE A 48 5.08 5.64 10.23
CA PHE A 48 5.87 4.54 9.68
C PHE A 48 6.88 5.08 8.67
N GLU A 49 7.94 4.31 8.41
CA GLU A 49 8.92 4.61 7.36
C GLU A 49 8.51 3.90 6.06
N THR A 50 8.60 4.59 4.93
CA THR A 50 8.42 4.00 3.60
C THR A 50 9.79 3.74 3.02
N VAL A 51 10.26 2.49 3.05
CA VAL A 51 11.57 2.12 2.49
C VAL A 51 11.51 2.13 0.97
N ALA A 52 10.41 1.60 0.42
CA ALA A 52 10.17 1.63 -1.02
C ALA A 52 8.67 1.57 -1.34
N VAL A 53 8.25 2.23 -2.43
CA VAL A 53 6.90 2.09 -2.96
C VAL A 53 6.92 2.15 -4.48
N CYS A 54 6.25 1.20 -5.12
CA CYS A 54 6.00 1.17 -6.55
C CYS A 54 4.49 1.15 -6.79
N VAL A 55 3.98 2.16 -7.49
CA VAL A 55 2.57 2.28 -7.84
C VAL A 55 2.40 1.90 -9.31
N LEU A 56 1.69 0.81 -9.55
CA LEU A 56 1.27 0.36 -10.88
C LEU A 56 -0.22 0.70 -11.08
N PRO A 57 -0.76 0.65 -12.32
CA PRO A 57 -2.12 1.11 -12.57
C PRO A 57 -3.21 0.43 -11.71
N ASN A 58 -3.02 -0.85 -11.39
CA ASN A 58 -3.98 -1.68 -10.66
C ASN A 58 -3.42 -2.33 -9.38
N HIS A 59 -2.15 -2.09 -9.03
CA HIS A 59 -1.59 -2.58 -7.77
C HIS A 59 -0.44 -1.75 -7.25
N ILE A 60 -0.14 -1.91 -5.95
CA ILE A 60 0.95 -1.27 -5.25
C ILE A 60 1.83 -2.37 -4.65
N HIS A 61 3.13 -2.19 -4.77
CA HIS A 61 4.13 -2.88 -3.97
C HIS A 61 4.80 -1.88 -3.02
N ALA A 62 4.87 -2.22 -1.74
CA ALA A 62 5.47 -1.34 -0.73
C ALA A 62 6.29 -2.12 0.29
N ILE A 63 7.33 -1.47 0.81
CA ILE A 63 8.16 -1.91 1.93
C ILE A 63 8.14 -0.82 2.99
#